data_AF-A0A531MKJ5-F1
#
_entry.id   AF-A0A531MKJ5-F1
#
_cell.length_a   1.000
_cell.length_b   1.000
_cell.length_c   1.000
_cell.angle_alpha   90.00
_cell.angle_beta   90.00
_cell.angle_gamma   90.00
#
_symmetry.space_group_name_H-M   'P 1'
#
loop_
_entity.id
_entity.type
_entity.pdbx_description
1 polymer ?
#
loop_
_entity_poly.entity_id
_entity_poly.type
_entity_poly.pdbx_seq_one_letter_code
_entity_poly.pdbx_strand_id
1 'polypeptide(L)'
;AWTIGYAARVAPAGLEMLTLSGFAGPFGVLAASGEPAAEGSQRPIFQAIKGLCDLAGLSQVSAKTSDEARLAALAGRSASGETIVCLTNLTADDVAVDASALGQGHLVLSPYAIIRIG
;
A
#
# COMPACT_ATOMS: atom_id res chain seq x y z
N ALA A 1 6.07 2.64 -1.27
CA ALA A 1 5.32 3.01 -2.49
C ALA A 1 5.16 1.87 -3.51
N TRP A 2 6.22 1.47 -4.22
CA TRP A 2 6.11 0.58 -5.40
C TRP A 2 5.42 -0.76 -5.18
N THR A 3 5.57 -1.40 -4.01
CA THR A 3 4.85 -2.65 -3.69
C THR A 3 3.33 -2.47 -3.72
N ILE A 4 2.80 -1.37 -3.18
CA ILE A 4 1.37 -1.03 -3.28
C ILE A 4 1.01 -0.67 -4.73
N GLY A 5 1.86 0.09 -5.42
CA GLY A 5 1.63 0.45 -6.83
C GLY A 5 1.54 -0.77 -7.75
N TYR A 6 2.40 -1.77 -7.54
CA TYR A 6 2.33 -3.05 -8.25
C TYR A 6 1.03 -3.79 -7.95
N ALA A 7 0.67 -3.92 -6.66
CA ALA A 7 -0.58 -4.56 -6.25
C ALA A 7 -1.82 -3.89 -6.85
N ALA A 8 -1.85 -2.54 -6.88
CA ALA A 8 -2.92 -1.77 -7.51
C ALA A 8 -3.03 -2.04 -9.02
N ARG A 9 -1.89 -2.13 -9.73
CA ARG A 9 -1.84 -2.41 -11.17
C ARG A 9 -2.33 -3.81 -11.53
N VAL A 10 -2.05 -4.82 -10.69
CA VAL A 10 -2.41 -6.22 -10.98
C VAL A 10 -3.76 -6.63 -10.40
N ALA A 11 -4.34 -5.85 -9.49
CA ALA A 11 -5.65 -6.17 -8.90
C ALA A 11 -6.77 -6.40 -9.94
N PRO A 12 -6.89 -5.61 -11.03
CA PRO A 12 -7.90 -5.87 -12.06
C PRO A 12 -7.73 -7.21 -12.80
N ALA A 13 -6.55 -7.83 -12.74
CA ALA A 13 -6.32 -9.13 -13.35
C ALA A 13 -6.97 -10.30 -12.58
N GLY A 14 -7.58 -10.05 -11.41
CA GLY A 14 -8.30 -11.06 -10.65
C GLY A 14 -7.40 -12.15 -10.07
N LEU A 15 -6.17 -11.78 -9.67
CA LEU A 15 -5.24 -12.72 -9.04
C LEU A 15 -5.85 -13.34 -7.78
N GLU A 16 -5.75 -14.65 -7.65
CA GLU A 16 -6.16 -15.36 -6.44
C GLU A 16 -5.23 -15.06 -5.25
N MET A 17 -3.93 -14.89 -5.52
CA MET A 17 -2.92 -14.65 -4.50
C MET A 17 -1.77 -13.80 -5.03
N LEU A 18 -1.26 -12.89 -4.18
CA LEU A 18 -0.08 -12.08 -4.45
C LEU A 18 0.94 -12.23 -3.31
N THR A 19 2.03 -12.96 -3.56
CA THR A 19 3.09 -13.24 -2.58
C THR A 19 4.34 -12.43 -2.89
N LEU A 20 4.54 -11.32 -2.17
CA LEU A 20 5.63 -10.36 -2.44
C LEU A 20 6.84 -10.51 -1.51
N SER A 21 6.65 -11.10 -0.32
CA SER A 21 7.68 -11.14 0.73
C SER A 21 7.37 -12.25 1.74
N GLY A 22 8.41 -12.78 2.37
CA GLY A 22 8.27 -13.64 3.55
C GLY A 22 8.23 -12.82 4.84
N PHE A 23 7.99 -13.47 5.98
CA PHE A 23 8.15 -12.79 7.27
C PHE A 23 9.63 -12.54 7.60
N ALA A 24 10.47 -13.56 7.43
CA ALA A 24 11.91 -13.52 7.61
C ALA A 24 12.65 -14.11 6.39
N GLY A 25 13.98 -14.09 6.42
CA GLY A 25 14.84 -14.61 5.35
C GLY A 25 15.25 -13.55 4.33
N PRO A 26 15.90 -13.94 3.22
CA PRO A 26 16.49 -13.00 2.27
C PRO A 26 15.49 -11.99 1.69
N PHE A 27 14.24 -12.43 1.45
CA PHE A 27 13.14 -11.58 0.98
C PHE A 27 12.10 -11.30 2.07
N GLY A 28 12.50 -11.40 3.33
CA GLY A 28 11.65 -11.13 4.48
C GLY A 28 11.34 -9.64 4.68
N VAL A 29 10.36 -9.34 5.54
CA VAL A 29 10.07 -7.97 5.98
C VAL A 29 10.97 -7.52 7.15
N LEU A 30 11.73 -8.44 7.76
CA LEU A 30 12.67 -8.17 8.85
C LEU A 30 14.12 -8.30 8.38
N ALA A 31 15.00 -7.44 8.87
CA ALA A 31 16.44 -7.51 8.63
C ALA A 31 17.07 -8.69 9.38
N ALA A 32 17.94 -9.43 8.71
CA ALA A 32 18.73 -10.53 9.25
C ALA A 32 20.10 -10.05 9.75
N SER A 33 20.81 -10.92 10.45
CA SER A 33 22.18 -10.67 10.89
C SER A 33 23.11 -10.38 9.71
N GLY A 34 23.96 -9.36 9.84
CA GLY A 34 24.90 -8.93 8.80
C GLY A 34 24.35 -7.93 7.78
N GLU A 35 23.09 -7.50 7.90
CA GLU A 35 22.56 -6.37 7.12
C GLU A 35 22.96 -5.01 7.72
N PRO A 36 22.90 -3.91 6.93
CA PRO A 36 23.16 -2.56 7.44
C PRO A 36 22.17 -2.10 8.51
N ALA A 37 20.95 -2.64 8.51
CA ALA A 37 19.94 -2.37 9.52
C ALA A 37 20.10 -3.34 10.70
N ALA A 38 19.68 -2.93 11.90
CA ALA A 38 19.73 -3.78 13.08
C ALA A 38 18.92 -5.07 12.86
N GLU A 39 19.45 -6.21 13.30
CA GLU A 39 18.77 -7.50 13.20
C GLU A 39 17.38 -7.44 13.86
N GLY A 40 16.37 -7.99 13.19
CA GLY A 40 14.97 -7.94 13.62
C GLY A 40 14.24 -6.62 13.35
N SER A 41 14.94 -5.59 12.87
CA SER A 41 14.27 -4.33 12.48
C SER A 41 13.46 -4.49 11.21
N GLN A 42 12.43 -3.65 11.06
CA GLN A 42 11.57 -3.64 9.88
C GLN A 42 12.34 -3.09 8.67
N ARG A 43 12.34 -3.85 7.57
CA ARG A 43 12.81 -3.35 6.27
C ARG A 43 11.80 -2.36 5.69
N PRO A 44 12.21 -1.46 4.76
CA PRO A 44 11.30 -0.46 4.17
C PRO A 44 10.01 -1.04 3.56
N ILE A 45 10.05 -2.29 3.08
CA ILE A 45 8.87 -2.97 2.50
C ILE A 45 7.80 -3.32 3.54
N PHE A 46 8.14 -3.38 4.84
CA PHE A 46 7.24 -3.79 5.92
C PHE A 46 5.93 -3.02 5.91
N GLN A 47 5.98 -1.69 5.81
CA GLN A 47 4.78 -0.84 5.85
C GLN A 47 3.86 -1.08 4.64
N ALA A 48 4.43 -1.40 3.48
CA ALA A 48 3.64 -1.77 2.31
C ALA A 48 2.96 -3.13 2.51
N ILE A 49 3.69 -4.15 3.00
CA ILE A 49 3.12 -5.48 3.26
C ILE A 49 2.03 -5.39 4.33
N LYS A 50 2.26 -4.64 5.42
CA LYS A 50 1.24 -4.38 6.44
C LYS A 50 -0.03 -3.80 5.81
N GLY A 51 0.08 -2.76 4.97
CA GLY A 51 -1.07 -2.17 4.29
C GLY A 51 -1.81 -3.15 3.37
N LEU A 52 -1.10 -4.06 2.69
CA LEU A 52 -1.73 -5.12 1.90
C LEU A 52 -2.41 -6.17 2.77
N CYS A 53 -1.82 -6.53 3.91
CA CYS A 53 -2.46 -7.42 4.88
C CYS A 53 -3.75 -6.82 5.43
N ASP A 54 -3.80 -5.49 5.66
CA ASP A 54 -5.01 -4.79 6.09
C ASP A 54 -6.15 -4.86 5.03
N LEU A 55 -5.84 -5.18 3.77
CA LEU A 55 -6.80 -5.38 2.68
C LEU A 55 -7.12 -6.85 2.37
N ALA A 56 -6.36 -7.79 2.94
CA ALA A 56 -6.53 -9.21 2.66
C ALA A 56 -7.89 -9.71 3.17
N GLY A 57 -8.59 -10.50 2.35
CA GLY A 57 -9.92 -11.02 2.66
C GLY A 57 -11.07 -10.03 2.45
N LEU A 58 -10.78 -8.76 2.11
CA LEU A 58 -11.80 -7.81 1.70
C LEU A 58 -12.24 -8.05 0.26
N SER A 59 -13.48 -7.69 -0.06
CA SER A 59 -13.95 -7.67 -1.45
C SER A 59 -13.28 -6.54 -2.21
N GLN A 60 -12.56 -6.83 -3.29
CA GLN A 60 -11.86 -5.80 -4.07
C GLN A 60 -12.87 -4.77 -4.61
N VAL A 61 -12.49 -3.50 -4.53
CA VAL A 61 -13.25 -2.37 -5.11
C VAL A 61 -12.34 -1.60 -6.06
N SER A 62 -12.88 -1.20 -7.22
CA SER A 62 -12.15 -0.33 -8.14
C SER A 62 -11.83 1.00 -7.48
N ALA A 63 -10.54 1.35 -7.43
CA ALA A 63 -10.03 2.64 -6.99
C ALA A 63 -9.22 3.27 -8.13
N LYS A 64 -9.43 4.55 -8.39
CA LYS A 64 -8.72 5.31 -9.42
C LYS A 64 -8.18 6.60 -8.82
N THR A 65 -7.02 7.02 -9.30
CA THR A 65 -6.43 8.32 -8.98
C THR A 65 -6.49 9.19 -10.22
N SER A 66 -6.47 10.52 -10.05
CA SER A 66 -6.46 11.45 -11.19
C SER A 66 -5.15 11.40 -11.98
N ASP A 67 -4.07 10.89 -11.37
CA ASP A 67 -2.76 10.70 -11.97
C ASP A 67 -2.16 9.37 -11.50
N GLU A 68 -2.35 8.32 -12.29
CA GLU A 68 -1.90 6.95 -11.99
C GLU A 68 -0.38 6.75 -12.17
N ALA A 69 0.33 7.77 -12.68
CA ALA A 69 1.79 7.77 -12.73
C ALA A 69 2.39 8.30 -11.41
N ARG A 70 1.68 9.20 -10.71
CA ARG A 70 2.13 9.80 -9.45
C ARG A 70 1.52 9.16 -8.21
N LEU A 71 0.30 8.66 -8.30
CA LEU A 71 -0.44 8.07 -7.19
C LEU A 71 -0.98 6.71 -7.56
N ALA A 72 -0.89 5.75 -6.64
CA ALA A 72 -1.59 4.48 -6.76
C ALA A 72 -2.53 4.28 -5.57
N ALA A 73 -3.70 3.71 -5.84
CA ALA A 73 -4.69 3.35 -4.84
C ALA A 73 -5.10 1.89 -5.00
N LEU A 74 -5.23 1.19 -3.88
CA LEU A 74 -5.83 -0.14 -3.81
C LEU A 74 -6.90 -0.11 -2.71
N ALA A 75 -8.09 -0.62 -3.01
CA ALA A 75 -9.21 -0.57 -2.09
C ALA A 75 -9.89 -1.93 -1.93
N GLY A 76 -10.41 -2.16 -0.72
CA GLY A 76 -11.22 -3.31 -0.38
C GLY A 76 -12.42 -2.89 0.47
N ARG A 77 -13.51 -3.65 0.36
CA ARG A 77 -14.72 -3.48 1.15
C ARG A 77 -14.90 -4.64 2.10
N SER A 78 -15.12 -4.32 3.38
CA SER A 78 -15.42 -5.32 4.40
C SER A 78 -16.87 -5.80 4.29
N ALA A 79 -17.19 -6.89 5.00
CA ALA A 79 -18.56 -7.41 5.08
C ALA A 79 -19.54 -6.41 5.73
N SER A 80 -19.06 -5.48 6.58
CA SER A 80 -19.88 -4.41 7.16
C SER A 80 -20.13 -3.24 6.20
N GLY A 81 -19.51 -3.25 5.02
CA GLY A 81 -19.64 -2.21 3.99
C GLY A 81 -18.59 -1.11 4.06
N GLU A 82 -17.72 -1.11 5.09
CA GLU A 82 -16.60 -0.19 5.23
C GLU A 82 -15.60 -0.34 4.08
N THR A 83 -15.14 0.79 3.51
CA THR A 83 -14.14 0.80 2.44
C THR A 83 -12.80 1.21 3.02
N ILE A 84 -11.80 0.35 2.88
CA ILE A 84 -10.42 0.62 3.26
C ILE A 84 -9.63 0.89 1.99
N VAL A 85 -8.86 1.98 1.98
CA VAL A 85 -8.02 2.40 0.85
C VAL A 85 -6.57 2.51 1.31
N CYS A 86 -5.67 1.77 0.67
CA CYS A 86 -4.24 2.07 0.69
C CYS A 86 -3.93 3.03 -0.46
N LEU A 87 -3.46 4.23 -0.13
CA LEU A 87 -3.04 5.25 -1.09
C LEU A 87 -1.53 5.48 -0.96
N THR A 88 -0.82 5.58 -2.08
CA THR A 88 0.62 5.83 -2.07
C THR A 88 1.06 6.83 -3.12
N ASN A 89 2.05 7.67 -2.73
CA ASN A 89 2.81 8.52 -3.63
C ASN A 89 3.92 7.69 -4.29
N LEU A 90 4.02 7.70 -5.61
CA LEU A 90 5.03 6.98 -6.40
C LEU A 90 6.25 7.86 -6.76
N THR A 91 6.27 9.09 -6.30
CA THR A 91 7.23 10.12 -6.72
C THR A 91 8.12 10.59 -5.58
N ALA A 92 9.20 11.28 -5.96
CA ALA A 92 10.13 11.95 -5.06
C ALA A 92 9.62 13.31 -4.57
N ASP A 93 8.45 13.77 -5.04
CA ASP A 93 7.88 15.08 -4.74
C ASP A 93 6.65 14.94 -3.84
N ASP A 94 6.30 16.00 -3.13
CA ASP A 94 5.02 16.08 -2.43
C ASP A 94 3.85 16.03 -3.43
N VAL A 95 2.81 15.28 -3.07
CA VAL A 95 1.58 15.18 -3.87
C VAL A 95 0.38 15.59 -3.03
N ALA A 96 -0.28 16.68 -3.43
CA ALA A 96 -1.56 17.08 -2.88
C ALA A 96 -2.68 16.14 -3.37
N VAL A 97 -3.53 15.70 -2.46
CA VAL A 97 -4.64 14.78 -2.73
C VAL A 97 -5.91 15.33 -2.09
N ASP A 98 -6.98 15.40 -2.87
CA ASP A 98 -8.34 15.52 -2.34
C ASP A 98 -8.90 14.13 -2.04
N ALA A 99 -9.11 13.81 -0.77
CA ALA A 99 -9.68 12.54 -0.34
C ALA A 99 -11.09 12.69 0.27
N SER A 100 -11.78 13.81 -0.01
CA SER A 100 -13.09 14.15 0.60
C SER A 100 -14.15 13.08 0.36
N ALA A 101 -14.14 12.43 -0.80
CA ALA A 101 -15.02 11.30 -1.11
C ALA A 101 -14.80 10.07 -0.20
N LEU A 102 -13.67 9.99 0.49
CA LEU A 102 -13.33 8.94 1.45
C LEU A 102 -13.46 9.41 2.92
N GLY A 103 -14.02 10.60 3.15
CA GLY A 103 -14.15 11.17 4.51
C GLY A 103 -12.88 11.83 5.06
N GLN A 104 -11.78 11.84 4.30
CA GLN A 104 -10.56 12.58 4.62
C GLN A 104 -10.58 13.94 3.89
N GLY A 105 -10.07 15.02 4.48
CA GLY A 105 -9.96 16.30 3.77
C GLY A 105 -8.89 16.31 2.66
N HIS A 106 -8.42 17.50 2.31
CA HIS A 106 -7.18 17.65 1.55
C HIS A 106 -5.98 17.20 2.39
N LEU A 107 -5.08 16.43 1.79
CA LEU A 107 -3.87 15.95 2.42
C LEU A 107 -2.68 16.04 1.46
N VAL A 108 -1.48 16.15 2.02
CA VAL A 108 -0.23 16.12 1.25
C VAL A 108 0.49 14.82 1.56
N LEU A 109 0.73 14.01 0.54
CA LEU A 109 1.54 12.82 0.65
C LEU A 109 3.00 13.17 0.38
N SER A 110 3.83 13.02 1.41
CA SER A 110 5.28 13.10 1.28
C SER A 110 5.83 12.06 0.29
N PRO A 111 7.08 12.23 -0.19
CA PRO A 111 7.70 11.32 -1.14
C PRO A 111 7.60 9.87 -0.68
N TYR A 112 7.10 9.01 -1.57
CA TYR A 112 6.94 7.57 -1.34
C TYR A 112 6.03 7.14 -0.18
N ALA A 113 5.29 8.09 0.41
CA ALA A 113 4.39 7.83 1.53
C ALA A 113 3.33 6.79 1.17
N ILE A 114 2.96 5.99 2.17
CA ILE A 114 1.85 5.06 2.13
C ILE A 114 0.92 5.47 3.26
N ILE A 115 -0.36 5.70 2.96
CA ILE A 115 -1.38 5.97 3.97
C ILE A 115 -2.54 5.00 3.81
N ARG A 116 -3.25 4.78 4.92
CA ARG A 116 -4.50 4.02 4.98
C ARG A 116 -5.63 4.98 5.32
N ILE A 117 -6.73 4.89 4.58
CA ILE A 117 -7.98 5.64 4.80
C ILE A 117 -9.11 4.63 4.99
N GLY A 118 -10.06 4.93 5.88
CA GLY A 118 -11.14 4.02 6.31
C GLY A 118 -10.83 3.41 7.65
#